data_AF-Q1GXM3-F1
#
_entry.id   AF-Q1GXM3-F1
#
_cell.length_a   1.000
_cell.length_b   1.000
_cell.length_c   1.000
_cell.angle_alpha   90.00
_cell.angle_beta   90.00
_cell.angle_gamma   90.00
#
_symmetry.space_group_name_H-M   'P 1'
#
loop_
_entity.id
_entity.type
_entity.pdbx_description
1 polymer ?
#
loop_
_entity_poly.entity_id
_entity_poly.type
_entity_poly.pdbx_seq_one_letter_code
_entity_poly.pdbx_strand_id
1 'polypeptide(L)'
;MDELLASMIKRQVLATLVVAVLAFVFLNKFGVGLHGALSALAGGGSAILGGLAAKMKLQNKTAGMGAGSVLVNVLIAEAIKIAVIAITLLLVFKFYEKLVPIALIAGLAAAAIMSGAAIFAINEKNNA
;
A
#
# COMPACT_ATOMS: atom_id res chain seq x y z
N MET A 1 -4.12 6.14 18.17
CA MET A 1 -3.22 5.83 17.03
C MET A 1 -3.69 4.57 16.29
N ASP A 2 -4.11 3.52 17.00
CA ASP A 2 -4.53 2.25 16.37
C ASP A 2 -5.81 2.33 15.53
N GLU A 3 -6.84 3.10 15.95
CA GLU A 3 -8.06 3.29 15.14
C GLU A 3 -7.79 4.04 13.82
N LEU A 4 -6.94 5.06 13.86
CA LEU A 4 -6.56 5.81 12.67
C LEU A 4 -5.81 4.90 11.69
N LEU A 5 -4.81 4.17 12.17
CA LEU A 5 -4.03 3.23 11.35
C LEU A 5 -4.91 2.08 10.80
N ALA A 6 -5.86 1.58 11.58
CA ALA A 6 -6.82 0.59 11.11
C ALA A 6 -7.72 1.15 9.99
N SER A 7 -8.18 2.40 10.11
CA SER A 7 -8.97 3.06 9.08
C SER A 7 -8.18 3.26 7.77
N MET A 8 -6.89 3.57 7.88
CA MET A 8 -5.97 3.73 6.74
C MET A 8 -5.76 2.41 5.99
N ILE A 9 -5.44 1.33 6.70
CA ILE A 9 -5.25 0.00 6.11
C ILE A 9 -6.56 -0.48 5.46
N LYS A 10 -7.71 -0.28 6.11
CA LYS A 10 -9.03 -0.60 5.53
C LYS A 10 -9.24 0.09 4.18
N ARG A 11 -8.88 1.38 4.06
CA ARG A 11 -8.99 2.14 2.80
C ARG A 11 -8.05 1.62 1.72
N GLN A 12 -6.81 1.23 2.06
CA GLN A 12 -5.88 0.62 1.11
C GLN A 12 -6.37 -0.75 0.63
N VAL A 13 -6.85 -1.59 1.54
CA VAL A 13 -7.43 -2.90 1.24
C VAL A 13 -8.65 -2.74 0.34
N LEU A 14 -9.54 -1.79 0.64
CA LEU A 14 -10.72 -1.51 -0.17
C LEU A 14 -10.33 -1.03 -1.58
N ALA A 15 -9.40 -0.08 -1.69
CA ALA A 15 -8.91 0.39 -2.98
C ALA A 15 -8.28 -0.73 -3.81
N THR A 16 -7.50 -1.60 -3.16
CA THR A 16 -6.89 -2.78 -3.80
C THR A 16 -7.95 -3.76 -4.30
N LEU A 17 -8.99 -4.03 -3.49
CA LEU A 17 -10.12 -4.87 -3.85
C LEU A 17 -10.90 -4.29 -5.03
N VAL A 18 -11.20 -2.99 -5.01
CA VAL A 18 -11.91 -2.31 -6.11
C VAL A 18 -11.11 -2.45 -7.40
N VAL A 19 -9.80 -2.17 -7.38
CA VAL A 19 -8.96 -2.33 -8.57
C VAL A 19 -8.88 -3.79 -9.02
N ALA A 20 -8.83 -4.75 -8.10
CA ALA A 20 -8.83 -6.16 -8.45
C ALA A 20 -10.14 -6.62 -9.11
N VAL A 21 -11.28 -6.14 -8.63
CA VAL A 21 -12.59 -6.41 -9.25
C VAL A 21 -12.69 -5.75 -10.61
N LEU A 22 -12.25 -4.50 -10.76
CA LEU A 22 -12.22 -3.84 -12.07
C LEU A 22 -11.29 -4.59 -13.04
N ALA A 23 -10.09 -4.97 -12.59
CA ALA A 23 -9.16 -5.77 -13.38
C ALA A 23 -9.80 -7.09 -13.79
N PHE A 24 -10.50 -7.79 -12.89
CA PHE A 24 -11.25 -8.99 -13.23
C PHE A 24 -12.27 -8.71 -14.34
N VAL A 25 -13.20 -7.77 -14.13
CA VAL A 25 -14.31 -7.50 -15.07
C VAL A 25 -13.81 -7.05 -16.45
N PHE A 26 -12.85 -6.11 -16.49
CA PHE A 26 -12.34 -5.58 -17.76
C PHE A 26 -11.47 -6.59 -18.51
N LEU A 27 -10.59 -7.31 -17.79
CA LEU A 27 -9.65 -8.25 -18.41
C LEU A 27 -10.28 -9.62 -18.69
N ASN A 28 -11.44 -9.93 -18.09
CA ASN A 28 -12.18 -11.15 -18.41
C ASN A 28 -12.59 -11.21 -19.88
N LYS A 29 -12.82 -10.05 -20.53
CA LYS A 29 -13.08 -9.96 -21.98
C LYS A 29 -11.93 -10.50 -22.84
N PHE A 30 -10.72 -10.55 -22.28
CA PHE A 30 -9.50 -11.01 -22.95
C PHE A 30 -9.03 -12.39 -22.43
N GLY A 31 -9.85 -13.09 -21.63
CA GLY A 31 -9.50 -14.40 -21.07
C GLY A 31 -8.45 -14.38 -19.95
N VAL A 32 -8.01 -13.20 -19.51
CA VAL A 32 -6.98 -13.00 -18.47
C VAL A 32 -7.52 -12.31 -17.21
N GLY A 33 -8.84 -12.33 -17.00
CA GLY A 33 -9.52 -11.67 -15.87
C GLY A 33 -8.98 -12.09 -14.50
N LEU A 34 -8.88 -13.40 -14.25
CA LEU A 34 -8.39 -13.93 -12.97
C LEU A 34 -6.92 -13.53 -12.72
N HIS A 35 -6.09 -13.60 -13.76
CA HIS A 35 -4.68 -13.20 -13.70
C HIS A 35 -4.52 -11.70 -13.47
N GLY A 36 -5.37 -10.88 -14.08
CA GLY A 36 -5.44 -9.45 -13.84
C GLY A 36 -5.81 -9.12 -12.39
N ALA A 37 -6.84 -9.77 -11.85
CA ALA A 37 -7.26 -9.60 -10.47
C ALA A 37 -6.14 -9.98 -9.48
N LEU A 38 -5.52 -11.14 -9.66
CA LEU A 38 -4.41 -11.60 -8.82
C LEU A 38 -3.19 -10.69 -8.92
N SER A 39 -2.90 -10.15 -10.11
CA SER A 39 -1.82 -9.19 -10.31
C SER A 39 -2.09 -7.88 -9.56
N ALA A 40 -3.32 -7.36 -9.64
CA ALA A 40 -3.75 -6.17 -8.89
C ALA A 40 -3.69 -6.39 -7.37
N LEU A 41 -4.11 -7.56 -6.89
CA LEU A 41 -3.98 -7.94 -5.48
C LEU A 41 -2.52 -8.04 -5.05
N ALA A 42 -1.64 -8.59 -5.88
CA ALA A 42 -0.21 -8.67 -5.58
C ALA A 42 0.44 -7.27 -5.51
N GLY A 43 0.09 -6.38 -6.45
CA GLY A 43 0.52 -4.99 -6.45
C GLY A 43 0.04 -4.23 -5.21
N GLY A 44 -1.26 -4.20 -4.95
CA GLY A 44 -1.80 -3.51 -3.78
C GLY A 44 -1.38 -4.14 -2.45
N GLY A 45 -1.27 -5.47 -2.42
CA GLY A 45 -0.75 -6.25 -1.30
C GLY A 45 0.68 -5.86 -0.93
N SER A 46 1.56 -5.63 -1.92
CA SER A 46 2.93 -5.17 -1.65
C SER A 46 2.97 -3.81 -0.93
N ALA A 47 2.09 -2.86 -1.33
CA ALA A 47 1.98 -1.56 -0.66
C ALA A 47 1.43 -1.67 0.76
N ILE A 48 0.45 -2.55 0.99
CA ILE A 48 -0.10 -2.82 2.32
C ILE A 48 0.99 -3.41 3.23
N LEU A 49 1.77 -4.38 2.74
CA LEU A 49 2.90 -4.96 3.48
C LEU A 49 3.96 -3.92 3.82
N GLY A 50 4.32 -3.05 2.87
CA GLY A 50 5.23 -1.94 3.13
C GLY A 50 4.68 -0.98 4.20
N GLY A 51 3.38 -0.66 4.12
CA GLY A 51 2.70 0.21 5.09
C GLY A 51 2.71 -0.36 6.50
N LEU A 52 2.51 -1.68 6.62
CA LEU A 52 2.62 -2.41 7.88
C LEU A 52 4.05 -2.38 8.44
N ALA A 53 5.06 -2.59 7.59
CA ALA A 53 6.47 -2.54 8.00
C ALA A 53 6.87 -1.13 8.51
N ALA A 54 6.42 -0.07 7.83
CA ALA A 54 6.62 1.30 8.28
C ALA A 54 5.93 1.58 9.62
N LYS A 55 4.70 1.09 9.80
CA LYS A 55 3.98 1.17 11.08
C LYS A 55 4.76 0.49 12.21
N MET A 56 5.25 -0.72 11.99
CA MET A 56 6.04 -1.45 12.99
C MET A 56 7.31 -0.70 13.39
N LYS A 57 7.96 -0.01 12.44
CA LYS A 57 9.12 0.86 12.74
C LYS A 57 8.76 2.04 13.63
N LEU A 58 7.59 2.63 13.43
CA LEU A 58 7.13 3.83 14.13
C LEU A 58 6.45 3.53 15.47
N GLN A 59 5.90 2.32 15.66
CA GLN A 59 5.36 1.87 16.93
C GLN A 59 6.46 1.94 18.01
N ASN A 60 6.24 2.77 19.03
CA ASN A 60 7.08 2.96 20.22
C ASN A 60 8.33 3.84 20.06
N LYS A 61 8.56 4.49 18.91
CA LYS A 61 9.76 5.33 18.67
C LYS A 61 9.49 6.82 18.49
N THR A 62 8.29 7.30 18.80
CA THR A 62 7.89 8.72 18.58
C THR A 62 7.35 9.44 19.81
N ALA A 63 7.09 8.73 20.91
CA ALA A 63 6.65 9.36 22.15
C ALA A 63 7.83 10.11 22.83
N GLY A 64 7.67 11.41 23.09
CA GLY A 64 8.65 12.23 23.82
C GLY A 64 9.86 12.73 23.00
N MET A 65 9.87 12.53 21.68
CA MET A 65 10.96 12.98 20.82
C MET A 65 10.75 14.41 20.28
N GLY A 66 11.85 15.15 20.07
CA GLY A 66 11.82 16.45 19.39
C GLY A 66 11.39 16.35 17.91
N ALA A 67 10.87 17.44 17.35
CA ALA A 67 10.29 17.45 16.00
C ALA A 67 11.25 16.96 14.89
N GLY A 68 12.55 17.28 15.00
CA GLY A 68 13.56 16.84 14.03
C GLY A 68 13.78 15.33 14.01
N SER A 69 13.82 14.68 15.17
CA SER A 69 13.96 13.21 15.24
C SER A 69 12.68 12.48 14.83
N VAL A 70 11.51 13.10 15.01
CA VAL A 70 10.24 12.59 14.46
C VAL A 70 10.30 12.57 12.93
N LEU A 71 10.75 13.66 12.29
CA LEU A 71 10.87 13.74 10.83
C LEU A 71 11.82 12.66 10.28
N VAL A 72 12.99 12.49 10.90
CA VAL A 72 13.96 11.46 10.50
C VAL A 72 13.37 10.06 10.65
N ASN A 73 12.69 9.76 11.76
CA ASN A 73 12.08 8.44 11.96
C ASN A 73 10.95 8.14 10.95
N VAL A 74 10.17 9.15 10.56
CA VAL A 74 9.15 9.03 9.51
C VAL A 74 9.80 8.78 8.14
N LEU A 75 10.88 9.48 7.80
CA LEU A 75 11.62 9.24 6.55
C LEU A 75 12.23 7.84 6.49
N ILE A 76 12.80 7.35 7.60
CA ILE A 76 13.33 5.98 7.69
C ILE A 76 12.19 4.95 7.52
N ALA A 77 11.03 5.21 8.11
CA ALA A 77 9.86 4.34 7.96
C ALA A 77 9.38 4.29 6.49
N GLU A 78 9.41 5.43 5.78
CA GLU A 78 9.08 5.47 4.36
C GLU A 78 10.11 4.70 3.50
N ALA A 79 11.40 4.83 3.79
CA ALA A 79 12.44 4.06 3.11
C ALA A 79 12.24 2.55 3.29
N ILE A 80 11.88 2.11 4.50
CA ILE A 80 11.54 0.70 4.79
C ILE A 80 10.32 0.26 3.97
N LYS A 81 9.28 1.09 3.89
CA LYS A 81 8.08 0.80 3.08
C LYS A 81 8.43 0.52 1.63
N ILE A 82 9.19 1.42 1.00
CA ILE A 82 9.59 1.29 -0.40
C ILE A 82 10.49 0.05 -0.60
N ALA A 83 11.41 -0.23 0.33
CA ALA A 83 12.25 -1.42 0.27
C ALA A 83 11.42 -2.72 0.31
N VAL A 84 10.42 -2.79 1.21
CA VAL A 84 9.51 -3.95 1.30
C VAL A 84 8.68 -4.09 0.03
N ILE A 85 8.13 -2.99 -0.50
CA ILE A 85 7.41 -3.00 -1.79
C ILE A 85 8.32 -3.56 -2.90
N ALA A 86 9.54 -3.05 -3.04
CA ALA A 86 10.48 -3.48 -4.07
C ALA A 86 10.80 -4.98 -3.98
N ILE A 87 11.07 -5.48 -2.77
CA ILE A 87 11.36 -6.91 -2.55
C ILE A 87 10.13 -7.76 -2.85
N THR A 88 8.95 -7.39 -2.35
CA THR A 88 7.72 -8.13 -2.61
C THR A 88 7.39 -8.17 -4.09
N LEU A 89 7.50 -7.03 -4.79
CA LEU A 89 7.29 -6.97 -6.22
C LEU A 89 8.30 -7.83 -6.98
N LEU A 90 9.57 -7.80 -6.61
CA LEU A 90 10.59 -8.66 -7.21
C LEU A 90 10.22 -10.14 -7.09
N LEU A 91 9.74 -10.56 -5.92
CA LEU A 91 9.25 -11.93 -5.71
C LEU A 91 8.04 -12.24 -6.60
N VAL A 92 7.07 -11.33 -6.69
CA VAL A 92 5.89 -11.49 -7.55
C VAL A 92 6.27 -11.64 -9.02
N PHE A 93 7.14 -10.77 -9.54
CA PHE A 93 7.64 -10.85 -10.91
C PHE A 93 8.43 -12.13 -11.18
N LYS A 94 9.15 -12.64 -10.17
CA LYS A 94 9.97 -13.86 -10.31
C LYS A 94 9.14 -15.14 -10.28
N PHE A 95 8.11 -15.21 -9.44
CA PHE A 95 7.38 -16.46 -9.17
C PHE A 95 6.00 -16.54 -9.84
N TYR A 96 5.46 -15.44 -10.36
CA TYR A 96 4.14 -15.44 -10.99
C TYR A 96 4.22 -15.29 -12.51
N GLU A 97 4.21 -16.41 -13.23
CA GLU A 97 4.41 -16.45 -14.69
C GLU A 97 3.28 -15.78 -15.48
N LYS A 98 2.05 -15.81 -14.98
CA LYS A 98 0.86 -15.25 -15.63
C LYS A 98 0.52 -13.84 -15.12
N LEU A 99 1.56 -13.07 -14.78
CA LEU A 99 1.41 -11.72 -14.28
C LEU A 99 0.89 -10.77 -15.38
N VAL A 100 -0.06 -9.91 -15.04
CA VAL A 100 -0.52 -8.78 -15.85
C VAL A 100 0.09 -7.50 -15.28
N PRO A 101 1.18 -6.95 -15.86
CA PRO A 101 1.94 -5.86 -15.25
C PRO A 101 1.11 -4.59 -15.04
N ILE A 102 0.23 -4.25 -15.97
CA ILE A 102 -0.67 -3.09 -15.86
C ILE A 102 -1.61 -3.21 -14.67
N ALA A 103 -2.18 -4.39 -14.44
CA ALA A 103 -3.08 -4.61 -13.31
C ALA A 103 -2.31 -4.55 -11.98
N LEU A 104 -1.10 -5.10 -11.94
CA LEU A 104 -0.20 -4.98 -10.79
C LEU A 104 0.12 -3.52 -10.46
N ILE A 105 0.50 -2.72 -11.45
CA ILE A 105 0.81 -1.30 -11.25
C ILE A 105 -0.43 -0.55 -10.78
N ALA A 106 -1.61 -0.83 -11.36
CA ALA A 106 -2.85 -0.20 -10.93
C ALA A 106 -3.19 -0.52 -9.46
N GLY A 107 -3.05 -1.78 -9.04
CA GLY A 107 -3.27 -2.18 -7.66
C GLY A 107 -2.28 -1.53 -6.69
N LEU A 108 -0.99 -1.50 -7.05
CA LEU A 108 0.07 -0.83 -6.30
C LEU A 108 -0.23 0.67 -6.16
N ALA A 109 -0.55 1.35 -7.26
CA ALA A 109 -0.81 2.78 -7.30
C ALA A 109 -2.01 3.15 -6.44
N ALA A 110 -3.12 2.40 -6.54
CA ALA A 110 -4.31 2.66 -5.72
C ALA A 110 -4.03 2.52 -4.22
N ALA A 111 -3.32 1.47 -3.81
CA ALA A 111 -2.93 1.29 -2.41
C ALA A 111 -1.94 2.37 -1.94
N ALA A 112 -0.97 2.74 -2.77
CA ALA A 112 0.02 3.79 -2.45
C ALA A 112 -0.64 5.18 -2.31
N ILE A 113 -1.57 5.53 -3.20
CA ILE A 113 -2.34 6.77 -3.12
C ILE A 113 -3.14 6.80 -1.82
N MET A 114 -3.83 5.72 -1.46
CA MET A 114 -4.57 5.66 -0.19
C MET A 114 -3.65 5.71 1.04
N SER A 115 -2.41 5.23 0.92
CA SER A 115 -1.37 5.37 1.95
C SER A 115 -0.97 6.83 2.17
N GLY A 116 -0.76 7.59 1.09
CA GLY A 116 -0.44 9.03 1.18
C GLY A 116 -1.64 9.90 1.56
N ALA A 117 -2.82 9.64 0.99
CA ALA A 117 -4.05 10.41 1.23
C ALA A 117 -4.47 10.40 2.71
N ALA A 118 -4.13 9.33 3.43
CA ALA A 118 -4.38 9.25 4.86
C ALA A 118 -3.67 10.34 5.68
N ILE A 119 -2.47 10.77 5.28
CA ILE A 119 -1.74 11.83 5.97
C ILE A 119 -2.50 13.16 5.86
N PHE A 120 -3.01 13.46 4.66
CA PHE A 120 -3.81 14.65 4.41
C PHE A 120 -5.13 14.65 5.19
N ALA A 121 -5.83 13.50 5.23
CA ALA A 121 -7.08 13.37 5.97
C ALA A 121 -6.90 13.55 7.49
N ILE A 122 -5.75 13.14 8.06
CA ILE A 122 -5.43 13.36 9.47
C ILE A 122 -5.15 14.85 9.74
N ASN A 123 -4.44 15.52 8.84
CA ASN A 123 -4.15 16.95 9.00
C ASN A 123 -5.43 17.79 8.96
N GLU A 124 -6.38 17.47 8.07
CA GLU A 124 -7.66 18.18 7.98
C GLU A 124 -8.49 18.02 9.26
N LYS A 125 -8.58 16.79 9.81
CA LYS A 125 -9.33 16.53 11.06
C LYS A 125 -8.75 17.24 12.29
N ASN A 126 -7.43 17.48 12.32
CA ASN A 126 -6.79 18.17 13.44
C ASN A 126 -6.90 19.70 13.36
N ASN A 127 -7.29 20.25 12.21
CA ASN A 127 -7.42 21.69 11.96
C ASN A 127 -8.89 22.16 11.84
N ALA A 128 -9.85 21.27 12.11
CA ALA A 128 -11.30 21.52 12.13
C ALA A 128 -11.82 21.43 13.57
#